data_AF-A0AAV4QHG2-F1
#
_entry.id   AF-A0AAV4QHG2-F1
#
_cell.length_a   1.000
_cell.length_b   1.000
_cell.length_c   1.000
_cell.angle_alpha   90.00
_cell.angle_beta   90.00
_cell.angle_gamma   90.00
#
_symmetry.space_group_name_H-M   'P 1'
#
loop_
_entity.id
_entity.type
_entity.pdbx_description
1 polymer ?
#
loop_
_entity_poly.entity_id
_entity_poly.type
_entity_poly.pdbx_seq_one_letter_code
_entity_poly.pdbx_strand_id
1 'polypeptide(L)'
;MLIIVWASVKSEADLTKFINESRETMDLGKFELRDWQHNSFESLRDNCNESQNASPILQDIPVLGLLWNIEKDTLKIDVRNDTQSESVKVTKRFILSKCHKIFDPIGITAPITLIPKILLQETWKIKANWDDILPVEIAHKF
;
A
#
# COMPACT_ATOMS: atom_id res chain seq x y z
N MET A 1 -13.12 10.32 1.87
CA MET A 1 -12.30 9.70 2.93
C MET A 1 -12.28 8.21 2.65
N LEU A 2 -11.10 7.60 2.45
CA LEU A 2 -10.99 6.16 2.25
C LEU A 2 -10.87 5.52 3.64
N ILE A 3 -11.76 4.57 3.96
CA ILE A 3 -11.72 3.83 5.22
C ILE A 3 -11.36 2.40 4.88
N ILE A 4 -10.26 1.93 5.46
CA ILE A 4 -9.80 0.55 5.30
C ILE A 4 -10.00 -0.14 6.63
N VAL A 5 -10.75 -1.23 6.62
CA VAL A 5 -11.00 -2.08 7.78
C VAL A 5 -10.33 -3.42 7.51
N TRP A 6 -9.52 -3.89 8.46
CA TRP A 6 -8.89 -5.20 8.37
C TRP A 6 -9.15 -5.98 9.65
N ALA A 7 -9.62 -7.21 9.50
CA ALA A 7 -9.81 -8.14 10.60
C ALA A 7 -9.40 -9.55 10.16
N SER A 8 -8.94 -10.34 11.13
CA SER A 8 -8.77 -11.78 10.99
C SER A 8 -9.89 -12.48 11.73
N VAL A 9 -10.59 -13.39 11.06
CA VAL A 9 -11.73 -14.14 11.59
C VAL A 9 -11.46 -15.64 11.49
N LYS A 10 -12.08 -16.42 12.38
CA LYS A 10 -11.78 -17.86 12.51
C LYS A 10 -12.60 -18.74 11.58
N SER A 11 -13.71 -18.22 11.03
CA SER A 11 -14.64 -18.98 10.18
C SER A 11 -15.32 -18.07 9.14
N GLU A 12 -15.87 -18.66 8.08
CA GLU A 12 -16.63 -17.94 7.05
C GLU A 12 -17.97 -17.38 7.57
N ALA A 13 -18.57 -18.04 8.56
CA ALA A 13 -19.75 -17.51 9.25
C ALA A 13 -19.41 -16.22 10.01
N ASP A 14 -18.26 -16.19 10.69
CA ASP A 14 -17.77 -14.99 11.38
C ASP A 14 -17.40 -13.89 10.38
N LEU A 15 -16.88 -14.23 9.20
CA LEU A 15 -16.61 -13.27 8.12
C LEU A 15 -17.91 -12.56 7.69
N THR A 16 -18.94 -13.32 7.38
CA THR A 16 -20.24 -12.77 6.92
C THR A 16 -20.84 -11.88 8.01
N LYS A 17 -20.77 -12.32 9.27
CA LYS A 17 -21.20 -11.55 10.42
C LYS A 17 -20.43 -10.24 10.54
N PHE A 18 -19.10 -10.30 10.46
CA PHE A 18 -18.23 -9.13 10.54
C PHE A 18 -18.52 -8.10 9.43
N ILE A 19 -18.74 -8.56 8.20
CA ILE A 19 -19.10 -7.70 7.07
C ILE A 19 -20.41 -6.95 7.36
N ASN A 20 -21.43 -7.67 7.83
CA ASN A 20 -22.73 -7.07 8.13
C ASN A 20 -22.65 -6.07 9.30
N GLU A 21 -22.05 -6.45 10.43
CA GLU A 21 -21.87 -5.57 11.59
C GLU A 21 -21.06 -4.31 11.24
N SER A 22 -20.02 -4.47 10.42
CA SER A 22 -19.19 -3.35 9.94
C SER A 22 -20.01 -2.40 9.05
N ARG A 23 -20.84 -2.92 8.13
CA ARG A 23 -21.71 -2.09 7.29
C ARG A 23 -22.72 -1.31 8.11
N GLU A 24 -23.41 -1.97 9.05
CA GLU A 24 -24.38 -1.34 9.93
C GLU A 24 -23.75 -0.21 10.77
N THR A 25 -22.60 -0.50 11.39
CA THR A 25 -21.89 0.49 12.23
C THR A 25 -21.44 1.70 11.42
N MET A 26 -20.94 1.48 10.20
CA MET A 26 -20.42 2.56 9.35
C MET A 26 -21.54 3.37 8.69
N ASP A 27 -22.70 2.76 8.43
CA ASP A 27 -23.89 3.46 7.93
C ASP A 27 -24.45 4.47 8.95
N LEU A 28 -24.31 4.21 10.26
CA LEU A 28 -24.61 5.20 11.31
C LEU A 28 -23.80 6.49 11.12
N GLY A 29 -22.56 6.37 10.65
CA GLY A 29 -21.67 7.49 10.31
C GLY A 29 -21.84 8.02 8.88
N LYS A 30 -22.81 7.50 8.10
CA LYS A 30 -22.97 7.78 6.66
C LYS A 30 -21.72 7.44 5.83
N PHE A 31 -20.96 6.44 6.27
CA PHE A 31 -19.83 5.89 5.53
C PHE A 31 -20.23 4.60 4.84
N GLU A 32 -20.24 4.63 3.51
CA GLU A 32 -20.55 3.45 2.69
C GLU A 32 -19.28 2.62 2.46
N LEU A 33 -19.27 1.37 2.97
CA LEU A 33 -18.18 0.42 2.75
C LEU A 33 -18.35 -0.31 1.41
N ARG A 34 -17.39 -0.12 0.50
CA ARG A 34 -17.32 -0.73 -0.83
C ARG A 34 -16.06 -1.59 -0.95
N ASP A 35 -16.06 -2.53 -1.88
CA ASP A 35 -14.94 -3.46 -2.19
C ASP A 35 -14.44 -4.29 -1.00
N TRP A 36 -15.09 -5.45 -0.81
CA TRP A 36 -14.71 -6.43 0.22
C TRP A 36 -13.76 -7.46 -0.37
N GLN A 37 -12.62 -7.68 0.29
CA GLN A 37 -11.63 -8.68 -0.11
C GLN A 37 -11.33 -9.62 1.06
N HIS A 38 -11.23 -10.92 0.78
CA HIS A 38 -10.96 -11.95 1.78
C HIS A 38 -10.25 -13.17 1.18
N ASN A 39 -9.56 -13.93 2.04
CA ASN A 39 -8.82 -15.15 1.67
C ASN A 39 -9.69 -16.41 1.77
N SER A 40 -10.90 -16.41 1.19
CA SER A 40 -11.69 -17.64 1.09
C SER A 40 -11.43 -18.33 -0.24
N PHE A 41 -11.73 -19.63 -0.31
CA PHE A 41 -11.63 -20.37 -1.56
C PHE A 41 -12.60 -19.85 -2.64
N GLU A 42 -13.76 -19.33 -2.26
CA GLU A 42 -14.76 -18.78 -3.19
C GLU A 42 -14.31 -17.45 -3.82
N SER A 43 -13.77 -16.53 -3.01
CA SER A 43 -13.21 -15.26 -3.53
C SER A 43 -12.05 -15.45 -4.50
N LEU A 44 -11.26 -16.52 -4.33
CA LEU A 44 -10.20 -16.89 -5.28
C LEU A 44 -10.79 -17.37 -6.64
N ARG A 45 -11.95 -18.03 -6.63
CA ARG A 45 -12.64 -18.48 -7.86
C ARG A 45 -13.32 -17.34 -8.60
N ASP A 46 -14.00 -16.44 -7.91
CA ASP A 46 -14.69 -15.32 -8.54
C ASP A 46 -13.72 -14.38 -9.27
N ASN A 47 -12.54 -14.14 -8.69
CA ASN A 47 -11.48 -13.37 -9.35
C ASN A 47 -10.89 -14.06 -10.60
N CYS A 48 -11.00 -15.39 -10.72
CA CYS A 48 -10.51 -16.11 -11.90
C CYS A 48 -11.51 -16.12 -13.07
N ASN A 49 -12.80 -15.92 -12.79
CA ASN A 49 -13.87 -16.05 -13.79
C ASN A 49 -14.14 -14.75 -14.57
N GLU A 50 -13.72 -13.59 -14.06
CA GLU A 50 -13.91 -12.29 -14.74
C GLU A 50 -12.83 -11.94 -15.78
N SER A 51 -11.71 -12.67 -15.84
CA SER A 51 -10.59 -12.36 -16.73
C SER A 51 -10.28 -13.50 -17.71
N GLN A 52 -11.08 -13.64 -18.76
CA GLN A 52 -10.87 -14.64 -19.83
C GLN A 52 -9.60 -14.46 -20.68
N ASN A 53 -8.66 -13.57 -20.36
CA ASN A 53 -7.42 -13.39 -21.13
C ASN A 53 -6.17 -13.01 -20.30
N ALA A 54 -6.16 -13.24 -18.99
CA ALA A 54 -4.96 -13.07 -18.19
C ALA A 54 -4.56 -14.43 -17.60
N SER A 55 -3.32 -14.86 -17.83
CA SER A 55 -2.68 -15.98 -17.12
C SER A 55 -2.96 -15.89 -15.61
N PRO A 56 -2.97 -17.01 -14.86
CA PRO A 56 -3.25 -17.04 -13.43
C PRO A 56 -2.12 -16.33 -12.65
N ILE A 57 -2.10 -15.01 -12.70
CA ILE A 57 -1.19 -14.18 -11.94
C ILE A 57 -1.90 -13.95 -10.62
N LEU A 58 -1.49 -14.75 -9.63
CA LEU A 58 -1.48 -14.43 -8.20
C LEU A 58 -1.72 -12.93 -7.96
N GLN A 59 -2.98 -12.55 -7.72
CA GLN A 59 -3.40 -11.16 -7.77
C GLN A 59 -2.91 -10.45 -6.50
N ASP A 60 -1.78 -9.76 -6.61
CA ASP A 60 -1.23 -8.92 -5.54
C ASP A 60 -2.11 -7.65 -5.44
N ILE A 61 -2.97 -7.57 -4.41
CA ILE A 61 -3.91 -6.46 -4.21
C ILE A 61 -3.21 -5.32 -3.46
N PRO A 62 -3.29 -4.07 -3.92
CA PRO A 62 -2.73 -2.94 -3.19
C PRO A 62 -3.53 -2.66 -1.90
N VAL A 63 -2.88 -2.79 -0.75
CA VAL A 63 -3.45 -2.53 0.59
C VAL A 63 -2.46 -1.70 1.39
N LEU A 64 -2.86 -0.51 1.85
CA LEU A 64 -2.01 0.40 2.65
C LEU A 64 -0.66 0.77 2.00
N GLY A 65 -0.59 0.77 0.66
CA GLY A 65 0.65 1.01 -0.07
C GLY A 65 1.59 -0.20 -0.15
N LEU A 66 1.13 -1.35 0.35
CA LEU A 66 1.73 -2.68 0.22
C LEU A 66 0.96 -3.51 -0.79
N LEU A 67 1.50 -4.65 -1.15
CA LEU A 67 0.85 -5.65 -1.98
C LEU A 67 0.47 -6.85 -1.11
N TRP A 68 -0.82 -7.18 -1.04
CA TRP A 68 -1.31 -8.35 -0.34
C TRP A 68 -1.56 -9.49 -1.32
N ASN A 69 -0.87 -10.60 -1.10
CA ASN A 69 -1.13 -11.84 -1.79
C ASN A 69 -2.18 -12.62 -1.02
N ILE A 70 -3.40 -12.69 -1.58
CA ILE A 70 -4.55 -13.31 -0.91
C ILE A 70 -4.27 -14.80 -0.62
N GLU A 71 -3.82 -15.56 -1.62
CA GLU A 71 -3.65 -17.02 -1.49
C GLU A 71 -2.66 -17.40 -0.38
N LYS A 72 -1.51 -16.72 -0.33
CA LYS A 72 -0.46 -17.02 0.65
C LYS A 72 -0.63 -16.27 1.96
N ASP A 73 -1.61 -15.37 2.04
CA ASP A 73 -1.78 -14.41 3.14
C ASP A 73 -0.47 -13.68 3.48
N THR A 74 0.21 -13.15 2.47
CA THR A 74 1.51 -12.47 2.64
C THR A 74 1.46 -11.04 2.14
N LEU A 75 2.04 -10.13 2.93
CA LEU A 75 2.32 -8.77 2.50
C LEU A 75 3.68 -8.71 1.80
N LYS A 76 3.73 -7.99 0.70
CA LYS A 76 4.93 -7.73 -0.09
C LYS A 76 5.10 -6.22 -0.26
N ILE A 77 6.36 -5.80 -0.31
CA ILE A 77 6.73 -4.45 -0.72
C ILE A 77 7.36 -4.57 -2.10
N ASP A 78 6.77 -3.90 -3.08
CA ASP A 78 7.40 -3.77 -4.39
C ASP A 78 8.40 -2.61 -4.37
N VAL A 79 9.65 -2.96 -4.11
CA VAL A 79 10.80 -2.05 -4.16
C VAL A 79 11.36 -1.92 -5.59
N ARG A 80 11.08 -2.89 -6.47
CA ARG A 80 11.73 -3.01 -7.79
C ARG A 80 11.13 -2.06 -8.84
N ASN A 81 9.85 -1.72 -8.73
CA ASN A 81 9.26 -0.69 -9.61
C ASN A 81 9.63 0.75 -9.22
N ASP A 82 10.50 0.91 -8.22
CA ASP A 82 11.01 2.21 -7.76
C ASP A 82 12.49 2.46 -8.11
N THR A 83 13.18 1.49 -8.73
CA THR A 83 14.52 1.73 -9.25
C THR A 83 14.47 2.74 -10.38
N GLN A 84 15.13 3.88 -10.15
CA GLN A 84 15.24 5.04 -11.02
C GLN A 84 15.43 4.63 -12.49
N SER A 85 14.56 5.12 -13.37
CA SER A 85 15.05 5.45 -14.71
C SER A 85 16.00 6.63 -14.54
N GLU A 86 17.18 6.58 -15.16
CA GLU A 86 18.25 7.60 -15.06
C GLU A 86 17.79 9.03 -15.44
N SER A 87 16.56 9.19 -15.92
CA SER A 87 15.95 10.45 -16.34
C SER A 87 15.02 11.13 -15.32
N VAL A 88 14.76 10.51 -14.15
CA VAL A 88 13.86 11.11 -13.14
C VAL A 88 14.61 12.16 -12.33
N LYS A 89 14.15 13.42 -12.42
CA LYS A 89 14.64 14.52 -11.57
C LYS A 89 14.28 14.22 -10.12
N VAL A 90 15.28 13.96 -9.28
CA VAL A 90 15.09 13.74 -7.85
C VAL A 90 14.84 15.09 -7.17
N THR A 91 13.57 15.35 -6.83
CA THR A 91 13.15 16.54 -6.07
C THR A 91 12.77 16.18 -4.64
N LYS A 92 12.67 17.19 -3.77
CA LYS A 92 12.16 17.00 -2.40
C LYS A 92 10.75 16.39 -2.39
N ARG A 93 9.88 16.82 -3.31
CA ARG A 93 8.52 16.26 -3.47
C ARG A 93 8.57 14.79 -3.89
N PHE A 94 9.49 14.43 -4.78
CA PHE A 94 9.68 13.05 -5.21
C PHE A 94 10.06 12.14 -4.02
N ILE A 95 11.10 12.50 -3.27
CA ILE A 95 11.53 11.72 -2.09
C ILE A 95 10.40 11.59 -1.08
N LEU A 96 9.67 12.69 -0.78
CA LEU A 96 8.52 12.66 0.13
C LEU A 96 7.44 11.67 -0.35
N SER A 97 7.08 11.74 -1.64
CA SER A 97 6.08 10.86 -2.24
C SER A 97 6.47 9.39 -2.11
N LYS A 98 7.76 9.06 -2.22
CA LYS A 98 8.27 7.70 -2.05
C LYS A 98 8.29 7.28 -0.58
N CYS A 99 8.73 8.15 0.32
CA CYS A 99 8.72 7.90 1.77
C CYS A 99 7.33 7.55 2.29
N HIS A 100 6.30 8.25 1.79
CA HIS A 100 4.93 8.16 2.29
C HIS A 100 4.03 7.25 1.44
N LYS A 101 4.60 6.53 0.46
CA LYS A 101 3.86 5.56 -0.34
C LYS A 101 3.35 4.40 0.50
N ILE A 102 4.12 3.99 1.51
CA ILE A 102 3.80 2.89 2.42
C ILE A 102 3.16 3.48 3.68
N PHE A 103 1.94 3.04 3.99
CA PHE A 103 1.26 3.39 5.24
C PHE A 103 1.40 2.25 6.23
N ASP A 104 2.14 2.50 7.30
CA ASP A 104 2.50 1.48 8.28
C ASP A 104 2.18 1.94 9.71
N PRO A 105 0.95 1.67 10.18
CA PRO A 105 0.51 2.11 11.50
C PRO A 105 1.18 1.32 12.64
N ILE A 106 1.72 0.13 12.37
CA ILE A 106 2.29 -0.78 13.38
C ILE A 106 3.83 -0.71 13.40
N GLY A 107 4.46 -0.24 12.32
CA GLY A 107 5.91 -0.06 12.22
C GLY A 107 6.67 -1.27 11.66
N ILE A 108 5.99 -2.22 11.02
CA ILE A 108 6.59 -3.44 10.45
C ILE A 108 7.60 -3.09 9.34
N THR A 109 7.31 -2.06 8.57
CA THR A 109 8.11 -1.54 7.45
C THR A 109 9.08 -0.43 7.88
N ALA A 110 9.17 -0.12 9.18
CA ALA A 110 10.03 0.94 9.70
C ALA A 110 11.51 0.79 9.26
N PRO A 111 12.14 -0.40 9.26
CA PRO A 111 13.54 -0.53 8.84
C PRO A 111 13.77 -0.12 7.38
N ILE A 112 12.80 -0.39 6.51
CA ILE A 112 12.89 -0.11 5.07
C ILE A 112 12.54 1.37 4.80
N THR A 113 11.56 1.93 5.52
CA THR A 113 11.17 3.33 5.37
C THR A 113 12.08 4.31 6.11
N LEU A 114 12.98 3.84 6.96
CA LEU A 114 13.89 4.69 7.73
C LEU A 114 14.88 5.44 6.84
N ILE A 115 15.55 4.74 5.92
CA ILE A 115 16.54 5.34 5.01
C ILE A 115 15.94 6.51 4.22
N PRO A 116 14.81 6.35 3.50
CA PRO A 116 14.24 7.46 2.74
C PRO A 116 13.74 8.60 3.66
N LYS A 117 13.29 8.31 4.89
CA LYS A 117 12.94 9.36 5.88
C LYS A 117 14.15 10.16 6.35
N ILE A 118 15.31 9.52 6.54
CA ILE A 118 16.57 10.21 6.86
C ILE A 118 16.97 11.11 5.68
N LEU A 119 16.90 10.61 4.45
CA LEU A 119 17.19 11.42 3.25
C LEU A 119 16.24 12.60 3.13
N LEU A 120 14.95 12.39 3.38
CA LEU A 120 13.96 13.45 3.45
C LEU A 120 14.39 14.49 4.49
N GLN A 121 14.84 14.10 5.68
CA GLN A 121 15.34 15.05 6.68
C GLN A 121 16.57 15.82 6.20
N GLU A 122 17.50 15.20 5.47
CA GLU A 122 18.66 15.88 4.87
C GLU A 122 18.21 16.98 3.87
N THR A 123 17.19 16.70 3.03
CA THR A 123 16.66 17.71 2.10
C THR A 123 16.08 18.94 2.80
N TRP A 124 15.62 18.79 4.06
CA TRP A 124 15.10 19.91 4.83
C TRP A 124 16.22 20.78 5.40
N LYS A 125 17.38 20.18 5.74
CA LYS A 125 18.55 20.91 6.24
C LYS A 125 19.15 21.84 5.17
N ILE A 126 19.14 21.43 3.91
CA ILE A 126 19.62 22.23 2.78
C ILE A 126 18.61 23.29 2.31
N LYS A 127 17.44 23.39 2.93
CA LYS A 127 16.37 24.35 2.62
C LYS A 127 15.95 24.35 1.13
N ALA A 128 16.01 23.20 0.46
CA ALA A 128 15.53 23.05 -0.91
C ALA A 128 13.99 23.25 -0.98
N ASN A 129 13.51 23.89 -2.06
CA ASN A 129 12.08 23.95 -2.33
C ASN A 129 11.56 22.59 -2.82
N TRP A 130 10.23 22.48 -2.89
CA TRP A 130 9.55 21.22 -3.22
C TRP A 130 9.93 20.64 -4.59
N ASP A 131 10.12 21.51 -5.58
CA ASP A 131 10.34 21.15 -6.98
C ASP A 131 11.78 21.40 -7.45
N ASP A 132 12.67 21.81 -6.52
CA ASP A 132 14.08 22.01 -6.83
C ASP A 132 14.78 20.66 -7.03
N ILE A 133 15.69 20.63 -8.01
CA ILE A 133 16.57 19.47 -8.24
C ILE A 133 17.54 19.39 -7.06
N LEU A 134 17.58 18.22 -6.42
CA LEU A 134 18.46 18.01 -5.28
C LEU A 134 19.93 17.88 -5.72
N PRO A 135 20.89 18.26 -4.87
CA PRO A 135 22.31 18.03 -5.12
C PRO A 135 22.58 16.55 -5.40
N VAL A 136 23.52 16.28 -6.30
CA VAL A 136 23.89 14.92 -6.75
C VAL A 136 24.21 14.01 -5.56
N GLU A 137 24.82 14.55 -4.51
CA GLU A 137 25.15 13.83 -3.27
C GLU A 137 23.92 13.23 -2.56
N ILE A 138 22.79 13.93 -2.58
CA ILE A 138 21.54 13.45 -1.97
C ILE A 138 20.80 12.55 -2.96
N ALA A 139 20.81 12.91 -4.25
CA ALA A 139 20.17 12.13 -5.30
C ALA A 139 20.79 10.73 -5.46
N HIS A 140 22.11 10.60 -5.28
CA HIS A 140 22.83 9.32 -5.40
C HIS A 140 22.68 8.42 -4.16
N LYS A 141 22.26 8.98 -3.02
CA LYS A 141 21.93 8.18 -1.82
C LYS A 141 20.52 7.59 -1.87
N PHE A 142 19.66 8.16 -2.72
CA PHE A 142 18.28 7.72 -2.92
C PHE A 142 18.21 6.62 -3.98
#